data_AF-A0A7Y2CLG0-F1
#
_entry.id   AF-A0A7Y2CLG0-F1
#
_cell.length_a   1.000
_cell.length_b   1.000
_cell.length_c   1.000
_cell.angle_alpha   90.00
_cell.angle_beta   90.00
_cell.angle_gamma   90.00
#
_symmetry.space_group_name_H-M   'P 1'
#
loop_
_entity.id
_entity.type
_entity.pdbx_description
1 polymer ?
#
loop_
_entity_poly.entity_id
_entity_poly.type
_entity_poly.pdbx_seq_one_letter_code
_entity_poly.pdbx_strand_id
1 'polypeptide(L)'
;MAAIVRVLPFLLLSLYMVVPLARVDWFENHETTSYLARTVETVVCWADGDLRARWFPDFAAGFGLPYLSFYAPLTFWGGAFFHQFGADVPTALKVVIFVAALLAMSGAYRLAREATARGPALAGALLYVYSPYTVRNVYVRGDLAEYLAMAFLPWALYGLVRAARRPGVTSALIAGAGGAGAILSHNIMGMLVGLAMALTAIVVFFTTERARRKLLFPTLTMGGAAALLLSQFFWMPALAEKDWTNLSALQEGFFSASQYHLAPSEIFGLRGEPRVHTPGEAEPLGFELRFLPWLALLGLAAA
;
A
#
# COMPACT_ATOMS: atom_id res chain seq x y z
N MET A 1 26.55 17.38 -3.53
CA MET A 1 25.76 18.20 -2.58
C MET A 1 24.33 18.47 -3.03
N ALA A 2 24.07 19.04 -4.22
CA ALA A 2 22.71 19.47 -4.61
C ALA A 2 21.65 18.34 -4.69
N ALA A 3 22.02 17.11 -5.03
CA ALA A 3 21.09 15.97 -5.05
C ALA A 3 20.70 15.50 -3.63
N ILE A 4 21.66 15.49 -2.70
CA ILE A 4 21.45 15.10 -1.30
C ILE A 4 20.46 16.07 -0.62
N VAL A 5 20.63 17.38 -0.84
CA VAL A 5 19.71 18.41 -0.32
C VAL A 5 18.28 18.23 -0.84
N ARG A 6 18.10 17.68 -2.05
CA ARG A 6 16.77 17.44 -2.64
C ARG A 6 16.09 16.19 -2.09
N VAL A 7 16.83 15.21 -1.59
CA VAL A 7 16.31 13.93 -1.07
C VAL A 7 16.12 13.99 0.45
N LEU A 8 16.91 14.80 1.15
CA LEU A 8 16.87 14.94 2.61
C LEU A 8 15.47 15.21 3.19
N PRO A 9 14.62 16.10 2.62
CA PRO A 9 13.28 16.30 3.15
C PRO A 9 12.43 15.03 3.11
N PHE A 10 12.52 14.24 2.04
CA PHE A 10 11.80 12.97 1.92
C PHE A 10 12.25 11.99 2.99
N LEU A 11 13.56 11.87 3.22
CA LEU A 11 14.11 10.97 4.25
C LEU A 11 13.66 11.37 5.65
N LEU A 12 13.79 12.65 6.02
CA LEU A 12 13.42 13.14 7.34
C LEU A 12 11.92 13.02 7.60
N LEU A 13 11.11 13.37 6.59
CA LEU A 13 9.66 13.29 6.69
C LEU A 13 9.19 11.84 6.69
N SER A 14 9.81 10.92 5.96
CA SER A 14 9.46 9.49 6.07
C SER A 14 9.95 8.87 7.37
N LEU A 15 11.09 9.34 7.91
CA LEU A 15 11.61 8.90 9.20
C LEU A 15 10.65 9.25 10.34
N TYR A 16 10.00 10.43 10.27
CA TYR A 16 9.02 10.83 11.28
C TYR A 16 7.87 9.82 11.44
N MET A 17 7.49 9.09 10.38
CA MET A 17 6.49 8.01 10.45
C MET A 17 6.92 6.83 11.34
N VAL A 18 8.22 6.63 11.57
CA VAL A 18 8.74 5.52 12.38
C VAL A 18 9.42 5.96 13.68
N VAL A 19 9.67 7.26 13.88
CA VAL A 19 10.28 7.79 15.12
C VAL A 19 9.56 7.32 16.39
N PRO A 20 8.21 7.33 16.48
CA PRO A 20 7.52 6.82 17.66
C PRO A 20 7.75 5.32 17.89
N LEU A 21 7.87 4.55 16.80
CA LEU A 21 8.05 3.10 16.81
C LEU A 21 9.47 2.67 17.19
N ALA A 22 10.45 3.56 17.08
CA ALA A 22 11.84 3.28 17.44
C ALA A 22 12.06 3.11 18.95
N ARG A 23 11.08 3.49 19.79
CA ARG A 23 11.18 3.45 21.26
C ARG A 23 10.56 2.22 21.91
N VAL A 24 9.92 1.37 21.12
CA VAL A 24 9.20 0.18 21.56
C VAL A 24 9.64 -1.01 20.72
N ASP A 25 9.63 -2.24 21.24
CA ASP A 25 10.00 -3.42 20.46
C ASP A 25 8.93 -3.75 19.41
N TRP A 26 7.67 -3.77 19.85
CA TRP A 26 6.49 -3.83 18.99
C TRP A 26 5.38 -3.00 19.61
N PHE A 27 4.43 -2.53 18.80
CA PHE A 27 3.38 -1.61 19.24
C PHE A 27 2.01 -2.30 19.18
N GLU A 28 1.10 -1.89 20.06
CA GLU A 28 -0.27 -2.40 20.11
C GLU A 28 -1.06 -1.92 18.88
N ASN A 29 -1.77 -2.85 18.26
CA ASN A 29 -2.60 -2.64 17.07
C ASN A 29 -3.55 -3.84 16.89
N HIS A 30 -4.52 -3.73 15.97
CA HIS A 30 -5.53 -4.78 15.75
C HIS A 30 -4.94 -6.11 15.28
N GLU A 31 -3.80 -6.11 14.57
CA GLU A 31 -3.13 -7.33 14.11
C GLU A 31 -2.29 -8.00 15.21
N THR A 32 -2.08 -7.33 16.34
CA THR A 32 -1.30 -7.80 17.49
C THR A 32 0.08 -8.33 17.07
N THR A 33 0.38 -9.61 17.27
CA THR A 33 1.65 -10.25 16.89
C THR A 33 1.59 -11.00 15.55
N SER A 34 0.46 -10.95 14.84
CA SER A 34 0.25 -11.73 13.60
C SER A 34 1.29 -11.43 12.52
N TYR A 35 1.64 -10.16 12.33
CA TYR A 35 2.68 -9.76 11.36
C TYR A 35 4.08 -10.24 11.75
N LEU A 36 4.39 -10.29 13.05
CA LEU A 36 5.65 -10.85 13.55
C LEU A 36 5.71 -12.35 13.22
N ALA A 37 4.67 -13.10 13.59
CA ALA A 37 4.60 -14.55 13.35
C ALA A 37 4.72 -14.89 11.85
N ARG A 38 3.95 -14.21 10.99
CA ARG A 38 4.00 -14.42 9.52
C ARG A 38 5.38 -14.10 8.93
N THR A 39 6.08 -13.12 9.48
CA THR A 39 7.44 -12.78 9.04
C THR A 39 8.45 -13.81 9.53
N VAL A 40 8.32 -14.31 10.76
CA VAL A 40 9.14 -15.43 11.29
C VAL A 40 8.98 -16.66 10.41
N GLU A 41 7.75 -17.07 10.07
CA GLU A 41 7.53 -18.20 9.15
C GLU A 41 8.19 -17.97 7.78
N THR A 42 8.12 -16.73 7.26
CA THR A 42 8.78 -16.40 6.00
C THR A 42 10.30 -16.58 6.11
N VAL A 43 10.90 -16.19 7.24
CA VAL A 43 12.32 -16.42 7.53
C VAL A 43 12.64 -17.92 7.61
N VAL A 44 11.80 -18.72 8.26
CA VAL A 44 11.95 -20.19 8.34
C VAL A 44 11.94 -20.80 6.94
N CYS A 45 10.93 -20.48 6.12
CA CYS A 45 10.86 -20.95 4.73
C CYS A 45 12.11 -20.55 3.92
N TRP A 46 12.60 -19.33 4.08
CA TRP A 46 13.79 -18.85 3.38
C TRP A 46 15.07 -19.56 3.83
N ALA A 47 15.19 -19.89 5.12
CA ALA A 47 16.29 -20.68 5.65
C ALA A 47 16.30 -22.11 5.08
N ASP A 48 15.11 -22.66 4.80
CA ASP A 48 14.92 -23.97 4.16
C ASP A 48 15.02 -23.93 2.61
N GLY A 49 15.31 -22.76 2.05
CA GLY A 49 15.48 -22.56 0.60
C GLY A 49 14.19 -22.33 -0.18
N ASP A 50 13.02 -22.30 0.46
CA ASP A 50 11.76 -21.85 -0.17
C ASP A 50 11.64 -20.32 -0.09
N LEU A 51 12.23 -19.64 -1.07
CA LEU A 51 12.15 -18.18 -1.18
C LEU A 51 10.73 -17.65 -1.46
N ARG A 52 9.80 -18.51 -1.93
CA ARG A 52 8.42 -18.08 -2.14
C ARG A 52 7.63 -18.10 -0.84
N ALA A 53 8.06 -18.91 0.13
CA ALA A 53 7.43 -19.09 1.43
C ALA A 53 5.92 -19.35 1.31
N ARG A 54 5.53 -20.19 0.34
CA ARG A 54 4.12 -20.44 0.00
C ARG A 54 3.34 -21.15 1.11
N TRP A 55 4.06 -21.88 1.95
CA TRP A 55 3.54 -22.74 3.01
C TRP A 55 4.27 -22.46 4.32
N PHE A 56 3.54 -21.99 5.33
CA PHE A 56 4.08 -21.72 6.66
C PHE A 56 4.03 -23.01 7.50
N PRO A 57 5.17 -23.62 7.85
CA PRO A 57 5.22 -24.94 8.46
C PRO A 57 4.64 -25.00 9.88
N ASP A 58 4.85 -23.98 10.72
CA ASP A 58 4.50 -24.05 12.14
C ASP A 58 3.06 -23.59 12.41
N PHE A 59 2.40 -23.00 11.41
CA PHE A 59 1.01 -22.59 11.49
C PHE A 59 0.07 -23.80 11.59
N ALA A 60 -1.17 -23.54 12.03
CA ALA A 60 -2.18 -24.59 12.23
C ALA A 60 -1.68 -25.74 13.12
N ALA A 61 -1.02 -25.42 14.24
CA ALA A 61 -0.45 -26.40 15.18
C ALA A 61 0.57 -27.37 14.54
N GLY A 62 1.37 -26.88 13.58
CA GLY A 62 2.41 -27.66 12.90
C GLY A 62 1.93 -28.52 11.73
N PHE A 63 0.64 -28.49 11.39
CA PHE A 63 0.16 -29.07 10.12
C PHE A 63 0.49 -28.19 8.92
N GLY A 64 0.79 -26.92 9.18
CA GLY A 64 1.15 -25.90 8.22
C GLY A 64 -0.05 -25.27 7.50
N LEU A 65 0.21 -24.11 6.89
CA LEU A 65 -0.82 -23.29 6.25
C LEU A 65 -0.30 -22.68 4.95
N PRO A 66 -1.04 -22.75 3.82
CA PRO A 66 -0.63 -22.16 2.54
C PRO A 66 -0.82 -20.63 2.52
N TYR A 67 -0.32 -19.92 3.53
CA TYR A 67 -0.67 -18.52 3.78
C TYR A 67 -0.28 -17.61 2.60
N LEU A 68 0.99 -17.62 2.17
CA LEU A 68 1.44 -16.78 1.03
C LEU A 68 1.11 -17.38 -0.34
N SER A 69 0.45 -18.54 -0.40
CA SER A 69 -0.20 -18.98 -1.63
C SER A 69 -1.45 -18.16 -1.94
N PHE A 70 -2.11 -17.60 -0.92
CA PHE A 70 -3.37 -16.87 -1.08
C PHE A 70 -3.33 -15.43 -0.57
N TYR A 71 -2.34 -15.07 0.27
CA TYR A 71 -2.13 -13.70 0.73
C TYR A 71 -0.85 -13.09 0.15
N ALA A 72 -0.90 -11.79 -0.13
CA ALA A 72 0.14 -11.06 -0.83
C ALA A 72 1.48 -11.05 -0.04
N PRO A 73 2.63 -11.39 -0.66
CA PRO A 73 3.84 -11.74 0.08
C PRO A 73 4.79 -10.57 0.41
N LEU A 74 4.68 -9.43 -0.28
CA LEU A 74 5.78 -8.46 -0.35
C LEU A 74 6.16 -7.85 1.00
N THR A 75 5.20 -7.67 1.90
CA THR A 75 5.46 -7.14 3.24
C THR A 75 6.31 -8.10 4.07
N PHE A 76 5.99 -9.39 4.03
CA PHE A 76 6.72 -10.42 4.79
C PHE A 76 8.05 -10.74 4.14
N TRP A 77 8.12 -10.75 2.80
CA TRP A 77 9.39 -10.82 2.08
C TRP A 77 10.30 -9.63 2.39
N GLY A 78 9.74 -8.42 2.54
CA GLY A 78 10.49 -7.25 2.99
C GLY A 78 11.04 -7.42 4.41
N GLY A 79 10.21 -7.92 5.34
CA GLY A 79 10.64 -8.23 6.70
C GLY A 79 11.75 -9.28 6.74
N ALA A 80 11.56 -10.41 6.05
CA ALA A 80 12.57 -11.47 5.95
C ALA A 80 13.86 -10.98 5.29
N PHE A 81 13.77 -10.15 4.26
CA PHE A 81 14.92 -9.53 3.61
C PHE A 81 15.75 -8.71 4.59
N PHE A 82 15.14 -7.77 5.33
CA PHE A 82 15.91 -6.97 6.29
C PHE A 82 16.42 -7.80 7.47
N HIS A 83 15.71 -8.86 7.86
CA HIS A 83 16.17 -9.79 8.87
C HIS A 83 17.47 -10.49 8.48
N GLN A 84 17.64 -10.88 7.21
CA GLN A 84 18.88 -11.49 6.71
C GLN A 84 20.11 -10.58 6.87
N PHE A 85 19.94 -9.26 7.02
CA PHE A 85 21.02 -8.30 7.27
C PHE A 85 21.24 -8.00 8.77
N GLY A 86 20.68 -8.82 9.66
CA GLY A 86 20.93 -8.77 11.10
C GLY A 86 19.94 -7.93 11.91
N ALA A 87 18.88 -7.41 11.29
CA ALA A 87 17.78 -6.82 12.05
C ALA A 87 16.95 -7.94 12.71
N ASP A 88 16.46 -7.74 13.94
CA ASP A 88 15.40 -8.62 14.46
C ASP A 88 14.09 -8.39 13.68
N VAL A 89 13.15 -9.35 13.74
CA VAL A 89 11.89 -9.28 12.97
C VAL A 89 11.08 -8.00 13.26
N PRO A 90 10.91 -7.55 14.52
CA PRO A 90 10.22 -6.29 14.80
C PRO A 90 10.90 -5.08 14.14
N THR A 91 12.23 -4.98 14.22
CA THR A 91 12.98 -3.89 13.58
C THR A 91 12.88 -3.97 12.07
N ALA A 92 13.00 -5.16 11.49
CA ALA A 92 12.86 -5.39 10.06
C ALA A 92 11.51 -4.89 9.53
N LEU A 93 10.40 -5.17 10.24
CA LEU A 93 9.08 -4.64 9.86
C LEU A 93 8.97 -3.13 10.02
N LYS A 94 9.59 -2.52 11.04
CA LYS A 94 9.66 -1.04 11.13
C LYS A 94 10.44 -0.42 9.98
N VAL A 95 11.49 -1.10 9.50
CA VAL A 95 12.22 -0.69 8.29
C VAL A 95 11.30 -0.78 7.07
N VAL A 96 10.47 -1.83 6.96
CA VAL A 96 9.44 -1.92 5.89
C VAL A 96 8.47 -0.73 5.97
N ILE A 97 7.99 -0.34 7.16
CA ILE A 97 7.14 0.85 7.35
C ILE A 97 7.85 2.11 6.86
N PHE A 98 9.12 2.30 7.22
CA PHE A 98 9.91 3.44 6.76
C PHE A 98 10.07 3.47 5.23
N VAL A 99 10.38 2.33 4.62
CA VAL A 99 10.53 2.20 3.17
C VAL A 99 9.20 2.48 2.46
N ALA A 100 8.08 1.98 2.99
CA ALA A 100 6.75 2.28 2.49
C ALA A 100 6.45 3.79 2.58
N ALA A 101 6.77 4.46 3.69
CA ALA A 101 6.61 5.90 3.84
C ALA A 101 7.43 6.68 2.79
N LEU A 102 8.66 6.25 2.52
CA LEU A 102 9.54 6.88 1.52
C LEU A 102 9.03 6.67 0.10
N LEU A 103 8.58 5.45 -0.20
CA LEU A 103 7.99 5.10 -1.48
C LEU A 103 6.70 5.90 -1.74
N ALA A 104 5.81 5.96 -0.75
CA ALA A 104 4.57 6.74 -0.79
C ALA A 104 4.85 8.23 -1.02
N MET A 105 5.74 8.83 -0.21
CA MET A 105 6.08 10.25 -0.29
C MET A 105 6.67 10.61 -1.66
N SER A 106 7.65 9.83 -2.11
CA SER A 106 8.33 10.07 -3.39
C SER A 106 7.40 9.87 -4.58
N GLY A 107 6.56 8.83 -4.57
CA GLY A 107 5.56 8.58 -5.60
C GLY A 107 4.50 9.67 -5.66
N ALA A 108 3.93 10.05 -4.52
CA ALA A 108 2.89 11.07 -4.44
C ALA A 108 3.43 12.44 -4.90
N TYR A 109 4.66 12.78 -4.50
CA TYR A 109 5.35 13.97 -4.99
C TYR A 109 5.52 13.94 -6.51
N ARG A 110 6.01 12.83 -7.07
CA ARG A 110 6.22 12.69 -8.53
C ARG A 110 4.91 12.84 -9.30
N LEU A 111 3.84 12.22 -8.81
CA LEU A 111 2.49 12.35 -9.37
C LEU A 111 2.02 13.81 -9.34
N ALA A 112 2.08 14.46 -8.18
CA ALA A 112 1.63 15.84 -8.02
C ALA A 112 2.44 16.82 -8.89
N ARG A 113 3.74 16.57 -9.07
CA ARG A 113 4.64 17.38 -9.92
C ARG A 113 4.29 17.37 -11.41
N GLU A 114 3.43 16.47 -11.88
CA GLU A 114 2.92 16.52 -13.25
C GLU A 114 1.84 17.60 -13.46
N ALA A 115 1.26 18.12 -12.37
CA ALA A 115 0.20 19.13 -12.39
C ALA A 115 0.55 20.42 -11.62
N THR A 116 1.48 20.38 -10.65
CA THR A 116 1.75 21.51 -9.75
C THR A 116 3.23 21.84 -9.58
N ALA A 117 3.49 23.04 -9.02
CA ALA A 117 4.83 23.49 -8.65
C ALA A 117 5.40 22.69 -7.47
N ARG A 118 6.68 22.94 -7.13
CA ARG A 118 7.41 22.15 -6.12
C ARG A 118 6.77 22.18 -4.73
N GLY A 119 6.37 23.36 -4.24
CA GLY A 119 5.78 23.53 -2.92
C GLY A 119 4.45 22.77 -2.78
N PRO A 120 3.44 23.06 -3.63
CA PRO A 120 2.16 22.35 -3.59
C PRO A 120 2.27 20.84 -3.79
N ALA A 121 3.22 20.36 -4.61
CA ALA A 121 3.44 18.93 -4.75
C ALA A 121 4.03 18.27 -3.50
N LEU A 122 4.92 18.96 -2.78
CA LEU A 122 5.42 18.48 -1.49
C LEU A 122 4.29 18.47 -0.46
N ALA A 123 3.44 19.51 -0.47
CA ALA A 123 2.25 19.58 0.36
C ALA A 123 1.30 18.40 0.10
N GLY A 124 0.98 18.13 -1.17
CA GLY A 124 0.13 16.99 -1.55
C GLY A 124 0.73 15.64 -1.15
N ALA A 125 2.04 15.46 -1.26
CA ALA A 125 2.71 14.24 -0.82
C ALA A 125 2.64 14.05 0.71
N LEU A 126 2.83 15.13 1.47
CA LEU A 126 2.68 15.14 2.92
C LEU A 126 1.24 14.79 3.32
N LEU A 127 0.25 15.42 2.71
CA LEU A 127 -1.17 15.13 2.94
C LEU A 127 -1.51 13.67 2.64
N TYR A 128 -0.89 13.08 1.62
CA TYR A 128 -1.09 11.68 1.28
C TYR A 128 -0.54 10.75 2.37
N VAL A 129 0.75 10.87 2.69
CA VAL A 129 1.45 9.98 3.65
C VAL A 129 0.92 10.15 5.08
N TYR A 130 0.52 11.36 5.45
CA TYR A 130 -0.02 11.68 6.77
C TYR A 130 -1.54 11.81 6.80
N SER A 131 -2.23 11.32 5.76
CA SER A 131 -3.69 11.26 5.80
C SER A 131 -4.14 10.40 6.99
N PRO A 132 -5.25 10.75 7.66
CA PRO A 132 -5.74 10.02 8.83
C PRO A 132 -5.81 8.51 8.60
N TYR A 133 -6.33 8.10 7.44
CA TYR A 133 -6.42 6.69 7.06
C TYR A 133 -5.06 5.99 6.97
N THR A 134 -4.04 6.65 6.40
CA THR A 134 -2.70 6.07 6.25
C THR A 134 -2.01 5.90 7.61
N VAL A 135 -2.11 6.92 8.47
CA VAL A 135 -1.58 6.86 9.84
C VAL A 135 -2.32 5.78 10.63
N ARG A 136 -3.64 5.70 10.50
CA ARG A 136 -4.47 4.68 11.17
C ARG A 136 -4.11 3.26 10.71
N ASN A 137 -3.85 3.06 9.42
CA ASN A 137 -3.41 1.75 8.91
C ASN A 137 -2.11 1.28 9.59
N VAL A 138 -1.17 2.19 9.85
CA VAL A 138 0.08 1.86 10.54
C VAL A 138 -0.16 1.65 12.04
N TYR A 139 -0.69 2.65 12.74
CA TYR A 139 -0.62 2.72 14.20
C TYR A 139 -1.79 2.06 14.92
N VAL A 140 -2.96 1.98 14.30
CA VAL A 140 -4.17 1.44 14.93
C VAL A 140 -4.46 0.05 14.39
N ARG A 141 -4.55 -0.07 13.07
CA ARG A 141 -4.85 -1.36 12.43
C ARG A 141 -3.63 -2.29 12.41
N GLY A 142 -2.42 -1.76 12.23
CA GLY A 142 -1.24 -2.58 12.01
C GLY A 142 -1.23 -3.30 10.66
N ASP A 143 -2.06 -2.85 9.70
CA ASP A 143 -2.20 -3.46 8.39
C ASP A 143 -1.09 -2.99 7.45
N LEU A 144 0.12 -3.49 7.69
CA LEU A 144 1.33 -3.06 6.99
C LEU A 144 1.30 -3.45 5.51
N ALA A 145 0.59 -4.52 5.16
CA ALA A 145 0.33 -4.93 3.78
C ALA A 145 -0.51 -3.91 3.03
N GLU A 146 -1.62 -3.46 3.62
CA GLU A 146 -2.46 -2.43 3.03
C GLU A 146 -1.68 -1.11 2.89
N TYR A 147 -0.91 -0.75 3.92
CA TYR A 147 -0.05 0.44 3.90
C TYR A 147 1.00 0.39 2.79
N LEU A 148 1.68 -0.75 2.61
CA LEU A 148 2.66 -0.92 1.53
C LEU A 148 2.00 -0.86 0.15
N ALA A 149 0.81 -1.43 -0.02
CA ALA A 149 0.04 -1.34 -1.26
C ALA A 149 -0.32 0.13 -1.59
N MET A 150 -0.73 0.89 -0.58
CA MET A 150 -0.96 2.33 -0.71
C MET A 150 0.34 3.06 -1.13
N ALA A 151 1.50 2.69 -0.59
CA ALA A 151 2.76 3.31 -0.99
C ALA A 151 3.10 3.14 -2.48
N PHE A 152 2.65 2.04 -3.11
CA PHE A 152 2.81 1.80 -4.54
C PHE A 152 1.77 2.49 -5.43
N LEU A 153 0.57 2.80 -4.91
CA LEU A 153 -0.50 3.46 -5.66
C LEU A 153 -0.03 4.71 -6.42
N PRO A 154 0.63 5.72 -5.80
CA PRO A 154 0.99 6.93 -6.53
C PRO A 154 2.04 6.68 -7.61
N TRP A 155 2.88 5.66 -7.48
CA TRP A 155 3.82 5.25 -8.54
C TRP A 155 3.10 4.62 -9.73
N ALA A 156 2.10 3.77 -9.47
CA ALA A 156 1.26 3.18 -10.51
C ALA A 156 0.58 4.29 -11.35
N LEU A 157 -0.04 5.26 -10.67
CA LEU A 157 -0.71 6.39 -11.33
C LEU A 157 0.28 7.34 -12.01
N TYR A 158 1.43 7.62 -11.37
CA TYR A 158 2.47 8.48 -11.93
C TYR A 158 2.97 7.95 -13.28
N GLY A 159 3.22 6.64 -13.41
CA GLY A 159 3.67 6.05 -14.67
C GLY A 159 2.69 6.30 -15.83
N LEU A 160 1.39 6.16 -15.56
CA LEU A 160 0.30 6.39 -16.52
C LEU A 160 0.14 7.87 -16.86
N VAL A 161 0.11 8.76 -15.87
CA VAL A 161 0.01 10.21 -16.11
C VAL A 161 1.23 10.72 -16.86
N ARG A 162 2.43 10.26 -16.50
CA ARG A 162 3.67 10.58 -17.21
C ARG A 162 3.62 10.14 -18.67
N ALA A 163 2.93 9.04 -19.00
CA ALA A 163 2.83 8.52 -20.36
C ALA A 163 2.12 9.50 -21.31
N ALA A 164 1.22 10.35 -20.81
CA ALA A 164 0.56 11.39 -21.61
C ALA A 164 1.55 12.35 -22.25
N ARG A 165 2.59 12.73 -21.49
CA ARG A 165 3.64 13.66 -21.93
C ARG A 165 4.84 12.94 -22.53
N ARG A 166 5.17 11.75 -22.02
CA ARG A 166 6.40 11.00 -22.30
C ARG A 166 6.07 9.51 -22.49
N PRO A 167 5.34 9.14 -23.56
CA PRO A 167 5.02 7.74 -23.84
C PRO A 167 6.31 6.95 -24.08
N GLY A 168 6.30 5.67 -23.71
CA GLY A 168 7.45 4.77 -23.85
C GLY A 168 7.66 3.84 -22.66
N VAL A 169 8.63 2.95 -22.80
CA VAL A 169 8.92 1.84 -21.88
C VAL A 169 9.11 2.30 -20.44
N THR A 170 9.80 3.41 -20.18
CA THR A 170 9.98 3.93 -18.82
C THR A 170 8.65 4.23 -18.12
N SER A 171 7.69 4.82 -18.82
CA SER A 171 6.37 5.13 -18.23
C SER A 171 5.58 3.86 -17.94
N ALA A 172 5.64 2.88 -18.84
CA ALA A 172 5.00 1.59 -18.64
C ALA A 172 5.63 0.80 -17.49
N LEU A 173 6.97 0.78 -17.37
CA LEU A 173 7.67 0.10 -16.29
C LEU A 173 7.38 0.73 -14.93
N ILE A 174 7.30 2.07 -14.84
CA ILE A 174 6.91 2.74 -13.61
C ILE A 174 5.47 2.35 -13.21
N ALA A 175 4.54 2.40 -14.18
CA ALA A 175 3.14 2.02 -13.93
C ALA A 175 3.02 0.54 -13.53
N GLY A 176 3.72 -0.33 -14.26
CA GLY A 176 3.71 -1.78 -14.06
C GLY A 176 4.36 -2.20 -12.75
N ALA A 177 5.51 -1.63 -12.38
CA ALA A 177 6.15 -1.89 -11.09
C ALA A 177 5.30 -1.38 -9.93
N GLY A 178 4.65 -0.20 -10.08
CA GLY A 178 3.68 0.28 -9.11
C GLY A 178 2.49 -0.67 -8.95
N GLY A 179 1.86 -1.08 -10.04
CA GLY A 179 0.74 -2.02 -10.01
C GLY A 179 1.10 -3.39 -9.44
N ALA A 180 2.23 -3.96 -9.87
CA ALA A 180 2.72 -5.23 -9.35
C ALA A 180 3.06 -5.14 -7.86
N GLY A 181 3.72 -4.07 -7.43
CA GLY A 181 4.00 -3.81 -6.02
C GLY A 181 2.73 -3.76 -5.18
N ALA A 182 1.67 -3.10 -5.66
CA ALA A 182 0.38 -3.07 -4.97
C ALA A 182 -0.27 -4.46 -4.89
N ILE A 183 -0.30 -5.23 -6.00
CA ILE A 183 -0.83 -6.60 -6.05
C ILE A 183 -0.08 -7.51 -5.07
N LEU A 184 1.24 -7.43 -5.05
CA LEU A 184 2.09 -8.25 -4.19
C LEU A 184 2.11 -7.76 -2.74
N SER A 185 1.63 -6.55 -2.45
CA SER A 185 1.54 -6.03 -1.08
C SER A 185 0.24 -6.42 -0.39
N HIS A 186 -0.90 -6.30 -1.07
CA HIS A 186 -2.21 -6.60 -0.47
C HIS A 186 -3.27 -6.88 -1.54
N ASN A 187 -4.01 -7.99 -1.43
CA ASN A 187 -4.95 -8.46 -2.46
C ASN A 187 -6.02 -7.42 -2.84
N ILE A 188 -6.79 -6.95 -1.84
CA ILE A 188 -7.91 -6.03 -2.07
C ILE A 188 -7.41 -4.68 -2.60
N MET A 189 -6.42 -4.08 -1.95
CA MET A 189 -5.82 -2.84 -2.44
C MET A 189 -5.18 -2.99 -3.82
N GLY A 190 -4.56 -4.13 -4.13
CA GLY A 190 -4.06 -4.43 -5.47
C GLY A 190 -5.17 -4.34 -6.53
N MET A 191 -6.36 -4.88 -6.23
CA MET A 191 -7.53 -4.76 -7.09
C MET A 191 -8.02 -3.30 -7.22
N LEU A 192 -8.08 -2.55 -6.12
CA LEU A 192 -8.46 -1.14 -6.12
C LEU A 192 -7.45 -0.26 -6.88
N VAL A 193 -6.15 -0.54 -6.75
CA VAL A 193 -5.09 0.11 -7.53
C VAL A 193 -5.24 -0.25 -9.01
N GLY A 194 -5.53 -1.51 -9.35
CA GLY A 194 -5.82 -1.93 -10.72
C GLY A 194 -7.01 -1.16 -11.32
N LEU A 195 -8.09 -0.97 -10.56
CA LEU A 195 -9.23 -0.15 -10.97
C LEU A 195 -8.81 1.32 -11.16
N ALA A 196 -8.07 1.90 -10.22
CA ALA A 196 -7.57 3.27 -10.32
C ALA A 196 -6.65 3.46 -11.53
N MET A 197 -5.81 2.47 -11.85
CA MET A 197 -4.98 2.43 -13.05
C MET A 197 -5.83 2.40 -14.32
N ALA A 198 -6.87 1.56 -14.37
CA ALA A 198 -7.77 1.49 -15.53
C ALA A 198 -8.49 2.82 -15.77
N LEU A 199 -9.06 3.42 -14.72
CA LEU A 199 -9.72 4.73 -14.79
C LEU A 199 -8.74 5.83 -15.21
N THR A 200 -7.54 5.83 -14.64
CA THR A 200 -6.50 6.81 -14.99
C THR A 200 -6.04 6.64 -16.44
N ALA A 201 -5.88 5.40 -16.92
CA ALA A 201 -5.53 5.12 -18.31
C ALA A 201 -6.61 5.61 -19.28
N ILE A 202 -7.90 5.42 -18.93
CA ILE A 202 -9.03 5.94 -19.71
C ILE A 202 -8.97 7.46 -19.76
N VAL A 203 -8.89 8.14 -18.62
CA VAL A 203 -8.82 9.61 -18.53
C VAL A 203 -7.64 10.14 -19.34
N VAL A 204 -6.44 9.58 -19.14
CA VAL A 204 -5.22 9.97 -19.87
C VAL A 204 -5.36 9.76 -21.37
N PHE A 205 -5.96 8.66 -21.82
CA PHE A 205 -6.16 8.38 -23.24
C PHE A 205 -7.10 9.39 -23.91
N PHE A 206 -8.21 9.73 -23.25
CA PHE A 206 -9.20 10.64 -23.83
C PHE A 206 -8.82 12.12 -23.72
N THR A 207 -8.07 12.51 -22.70
CA THR A 207 -7.57 13.90 -22.54
C THR A 207 -6.32 14.20 -23.36
N THR A 208 -5.60 13.17 -23.82
CA THR A 208 -4.43 13.35 -24.70
C THR A 208 -4.85 13.59 -26.16
N GLU A 209 -4.13 14.50 -26.83
CA GLU A 209 -4.30 14.84 -28.25
C GLU A 209 -4.38 13.58 -29.13
N ARG A 210 -5.33 13.56 -30.07
CA ARG A 210 -5.59 12.40 -30.94
C ARG A 210 -4.35 11.90 -31.69
N ALA A 211 -3.47 12.81 -32.11
CA ALA A 211 -2.22 12.48 -32.80
C ALA A 211 -1.26 11.63 -31.94
N ARG A 212 -1.26 11.81 -30.62
CA ARG A 212 -0.36 11.11 -29.69
C ARG A 212 -0.92 9.77 -29.20
N ARG A 213 -2.21 9.50 -29.40
CA ARG A 213 -2.88 8.28 -28.92
C ARG A 213 -2.26 6.99 -29.45
N LYS A 214 -1.72 6.99 -30.68
CA LYS A 214 -1.03 5.83 -31.26
C LYS A 214 0.22 5.41 -30.49
N LEU A 215 0.93 6.36 -29.87
CA LEU A 215 2.12 6.10 -29.05
C LEU A 215 1.74 5.83 -27.59
N LEU A 216 0.67 6.46 -27.12
CA LEU A 216 0.17 6.30 -25.76
C LEU A 216 -0.44 4.91 -25.52
N PHE A 217 -1.25 4.40 -26.46
CA PHE A 217 -1.95 3.13 -26.30
C PHE A 217 -1.01 1.96 -25.94
N PRO A 218 0.09 1.70 -26.69
CA PRO A 218 1.05 0.66 -26.31
C PRO A 218 1.69 0.88 -24.94
N THR A 219 1.89 2.15 -24.54
CA THR A 219 2.49 2.46 -23.23
C THR A 219 1.53 2.10 -22.09
N LEU A 220 0.24 2.44 -22.23
CA LEU A 220 -0.78 2.14 -21.22
C LEU A 220 -1.03 0.64 -21.11
N THR A 221 -1.16 -0.05 -22.25
CA THR A 221 -1.36 -1.52 -22.27
C THR A 221 -0.14 -2.26 -21.72
N MET A 222 1.08 -1.84 -22.09
CA MET A 222 2.31 -2.40 -21.54
C MET A 222 2.42 -2.16 -20.03
N GLY A 223 1.96 -1.03 -19.52
CA GLY A 223 1.95 -0.76 -18.07
C GLY A 223 1.03 -1.72 -17.30
N GLY A 224 -0.20 -1.90 -17.78
CA GLY A 224 -1.14 -2.86 -17.19
C GLY A 224 -0.65 -4.32 -17.32
N ALA A 225 -0.15 -4.69 -18.50
CA ALA A 225 0.42 -6.02 -18.72
C ALA A 225 1.63 -6.29 -17.83
N ALA A 226 2.54 -5.31 -17.68
CA ALA A 226 3.69 -5.44 -16.78
C ALA A 226 3.27 -5.64 -15.33
N ALA A 227 2.22 -4.95 -14.84
CA ALA A 227 1.71 -5.18 -13.48
C ALA A 227 1.27 -6.63 -13.27
N LEU A 228 0.53 -7.20 -14.23
CA LEU A 228 0.04 -8.58 -14.16
C LEU A 228 1.16 -9.61 -14.33
N LEU A 229 2.09 -9.39 -15.27
CA LEU A 229 3.18 -10.32 -15.56
C LEU A 229 4.24 -10.34 -14.46
N LEU A 230 4.57 -9.19 -13.86
CA LEU A 230 5.53 -9.13 -12.75
C LEU A 230 4.99 -9.77 -11.47
N SER A 231 3.66 -9.83 -11.30
CA SER A 231 3.00 -10.45 -10.14
C SER A 231 2.39 -11.83 -10.43
N GLN A 232 2.60 -12.37 -11.64
CA GLN A 232 1.94 -13.60 -12.11
C GLN A 232 2.21 -14.82 -11.23
N PHE A 233 3.41 -14.90 -10.65
CA PHE A 233 3.80 -16.01 -9.78
C PHE A 233 2.95 -16.10 -8.51
N PHE A 234 2.24 -15.02 -8.16
CA PHE A 234 1.38 -14.93 -6.99
C PHE A 234 -0.09 -15.12 -7.38
N TRP A 235 -0.65 -14.24 -8.21
CA TRP A 235 -2.10 -14.24 -8.45
C TRP A 235 -2.56 -15.44 -9.29
N MET A 236 -1.73 -15.93 -10.22
CA MET A 236 -2.11 -17.02 -11.11
C MET A 236 -2.31 -18.35 -10.34
N PRO A 237 -1.35 -18.83 -9.51
CA PRO A 237 -1.59 -20.02 -8.70
C PRO A 237 -2.69 -19.78 -7.66
N ALA A 238 -2.78 -18.58 -7.04
CA ALA A 238 -3.84 -18.28 -6.09
C ALA A 238 -5.24 -18.47 -6.72
N LEU A 239 -5.45 -18.04 -7.97
CA LEU A 239 -6.72 -18.25 -8.68
C LEU A 239 -6.95 -19.69 -9.11
N ALA A 240 -5.90 -20.40 -9.51
CA ALA A 240 -5.99 -21.80 -9.95
C ALA A 240 -6.29 -22.76 -8.78
N GLU A 241 -5.79 -22.44 -7.58
CA GLU A 241 -5.85 -23.30 -6.40
C GLU A 241 -6.96 -22.87 -5.41
N LYS A 242 -7.64 -21.73 -5.65
CA LYS A 242 -8.63 -21.16 -4.71
C LYS A 242 -9.75 -22.14 -4.33
N ASP A 243 -10.11 -23.04 -5.24
CA ASP A 243 -11.19 -24.01 -5.03
C ASP A 243 -10.79 -25.13 -4.06
N TRP A 244 -9.51 -25.21 -3.66
CA TRP A 244 -9.02 -26.08 -2.58
C TRP A 244 -9.10 -25.41 -1.20
N THR A 245 -9.63 -24.19 -1.13
CA THR A 245 -9.78 -23.42 0.12
C THR A 245 -11.25 -23.14 0.43
N ASN A 246 -11.56 -22.86 1.69
CA ASN A 246 -12.90 -22.46 2.10
C ASN A 246 -13.04 -20.93 2.04
N LEU A 247 -13.32 -20.40 0.85
CA LEU A 247 -13.54 -18.96 0.65
C LEU A 247 -14.86 -18.47 1.27
N SER A 248 -15.87 -19.33 1.43
CA SER A 248 -17.17 -18.90 1.98
C SER A 248 -17.06 -18.51 3.45
N ALA A 249 -16.17 -19.18 4.21
CA ALA A 249 -15.83 -18.80 5.58
C ALA A 249 -15.30 -17.36 5.70
N LEU A 250 -14.73 -16.79 4.64
CA LEU A 250 -14.23 -15.40 4.60
C LEU A 250 -15.28 -14.38 4.14
N GLN A 251 -16.51 -14.82 3.85
CA GLN A 251 -17.60 -13.98 3.34
C GLN A 251 -18.88 -14.06 4.19
N GLU A 252 -18.86 -14.89 5.23
CA GLU A 252 -19.99 -15.14 6.11
C GLU A 252 -19.81 -14.49 7.49
N GLY A 253 -20.92 -14.35 8.22
CA GLY A 253 -20.91 -13.80 9.59
C GLY A 253 -20.30 -12.40 9.65
N PHE A 254 -19.33 -12.22 10.55
CA PHE A 254 -18.61 -10.95 10.75
C PHE A 254 -17.90 -10.46 9.47
N PHE A 255 -17.54 -11.34 8.54
CA PHE A 255 -16.84 -10.96 7.32
C PHE A 255 -17.79 -10.64 6.14
N SER A 256 -19.10 -10.70 6.36
CA SER A 256 -20.08 -10.41 5.31
C SER A 256 -20.11 -8.91 4.99
N ALA A 257 -19.73 -8.57 3.74
CA ALA A 257 -19.74 -7.19 3.26
C ALA A 257 -21.11 -6.51 3.44
N SER A 258 -22.20 -7.26 3.30
CA SER A 258 -23.57 -6.73 3.41
C SER A 258 -23.89 -6.12 4.78
N GLN A 259 -23.12 -6.43 5.82
CA GLN A 259 -23.30 -5.88 7.17
C GLN A 259 -22.73 -4.46 7.32
N TYR A 260 -21.84 -4.05 6.42
CA TYR A 260 -21.09 -2.79 6.52
C TYR A 260 -21.44 -1.77 5.43
N HIS A 261 -22.54 -2.00 4.70
CA HIS A 261 -23.02 -1.05 3.70
C HIS A 261 -23.75 0.11 4.37
N LEU A 262 -23.25 1.33 4.17
CA LEU A 262 -23.98 2.54 4.55
C LEU A 262 -25.02 2.86 3.47
N ALA A 263 -26.26 3.04 3.89
CA ALA A 263 -27.29 3.58 3.02
C ALA A 263 -26.98 5.05 2.69
N PRO A 264 -27.34 5.56 1.49
CA PRO A 264 -27.18 6.98 1.17
C PRO A 264 -27.79 7.91 2.24
N SER A 265 -28.89 7.52 2.85
CA SER A 265 -29.51 8.27 3.95
C SER A 265 -28.65 8.36 5.22
N GLU A 266 -27.83 7.35 5.51
CA GLU A 266 -26.92 7.34 6.66
C GLU A 266 -25.70 8.23 6.38
N ILE A 267 -25.22 8.26 5.13
CA ILE A 267 -24.12 9.14 4.69
C ILE A 267 -24.49 10.62 4.86
N PHE A 268 -25.74 10.98 4.56
CA PHE A 268 -26.21 12.36 4.65
C PHE A 268 -26.90 12.69 6.00
N GLY A 269 -26.86 11.77 6.99
CA GLY A 269 -27.48 11.98 8.30
C GLY A 269 -29.00 12.21 8.26
N LEU A 270 -29.67 11.73 7.21
CA LEU A 270 -31.10 11.98 6.95
C LEU A 270 -32.02 11.06 7.77
N ARG A 271 -31.49 10.01 8.41
CA ARG A 271 -32.23 9.13 9.32
C ARG A 271 -31.34 8.58 10.44
N GLY A 272 -31.73 8.84 11.68
CA GLY A 272 -31.28 8.16 12.89
C GLY A 272 -29.79 8.32 13.21
N GLU A 273 -29.39 7.90 14.41
CA GLU A 273 -27.97 7.74 14.71
C GLU A 273 -27.35 6.74 13.71
N PRO A 274 -26.13 6.99 13.21
CA PRO A 274 -25.45 6.06 12.32
C PRO A 274 -25.47 4.66 12.94
N ARG A 275 -25.70 3.62 12.13
CA ARG A 275 -25.44 2.24 12.55
C ARG A 275 -23.95 2.08 12.79
N VAL A 276 -23.46 2.55 13.94
CA VAL A 276 -22.12 2.25 14.40
C VAL A 276 -22.17 0.81 14.87
N HIS A 277 -21.89 -0.12 13.96
CA HIS A 277 -21.53 -1.47 14.36
C HIS A 277 -20.27 -1.33 15.22
N THR A 278 -20.44 -1.38 16.53
CA THR A 278 -19.36 -1.33 17.51
C THR A 278 -19.02 -2.75 17.94
N PRO A 279 -17.98 -3.35 17.37
CA PRO A 279 -17.11 -4.22 18.14
C PRO A 279 -15.97 -3.35 18.69
N GLY A 280 -16.02 -3.04 20.00
CA GLY A 280 -14.83 -2.62 20.77
C GLY A 280 -14.62 -1.13 21.10
N GLU A 281 -15.69 -0.34 21.24
CA GLU A 281 -15.67 1.09 21.62
C GLU A 281 -15.15 2.06 20.54
N ALA A 282 -15.76 3.25 20.50
CA ALA A 282 -15.32 4.33 19.63
C ALA A 282 -13.93 4.78 20.08
N GLU A 283 -12.89 4.28 19.40
CA GLU A 283 -11.52 4.70 19.69
C GLU A 283 -11.38 6.21 19.45
N PRO A 284 -10.73 6.94 20.38
CA PRO A 284 -10.65 8.38 20.28
C PRO A 284 -9.85 8.78 19.02
N LEU A 285 -10.47 9.58 18.16
CA LEU A 285 -9.84 10.34 17.06
C LEU A 285 -8.62 11.20 17.50
N GLY A 286 -8.29 11.23 18.79
CA GLY A 286 -7.23 12.04 19.39
C GLY A 286 -5.81 11.73 18.90
N PHE A 287 -5.54 10.52 18.39
CA PHE A 287 -4.23 10.21 17.78
C PHE A 287 -4.07 10.86 16.40
N GLU A 288 -5.15 10.92 15.61
CA GLU A 288 -5.17 11.52 14.27
C GLU A 288 -4.94 13.04 14.32
N LEU A 289 -5.42 13.69 15.38
CA LEU A 289 -5.27 15.15 15.58
C LEU A 289 -3.81 15.58 15.85
N ARG A 290 -2.91 14.68 16.29
CA ARG A 290 -1.49 15.00 16.54
C ARG A 290 -0.67 15.17 15.26
N PHE A 291 -1.19 14.73 14.12
CA PHE A 291 -0.58 14.92 12.80
C PHE A 291 -1.20 16.11 12.02
N LEU A 292 -2.28 16.72 12.51
CA LEU A 292 -2.87 17.94 11.92
C LEU A 292 -2.05 19.24 12.04
N PRO A 293 -1.09 19.44 12.98
CA PRO A 293 -0.28 20.66 13.01
C PRO A 293 0.48 20.95 11.69
N TRP A 294 0.66 19.94 10.84
CA TRP A 294 1.28 20.09 9.53
C TRP A 294 0.41 20.82 8.51
N LEU A 295 -0.94 20.80 8.63
CA LEU A 295 -1.81 21.63 7.77
C LEU A 295 -1.54 23.12 7.96
N ALA A 296 -1.20 23.54 9.19
CA ALA A 296 -0.84 24.92 9.49
C ALA A 296 0.56 25.31 8.93
N LEU A 297 1.51 24.36 8.90
CA LEU A 297 2.85 24.58 8.33
C LEU A 297 2.84 24.58 6.79
N LEU A 298 1.89 23.89 6.15
CA LEU A 298 1.67 23.95 4.69
C LEU A 298 1.18 25.33 4.23
N GLY A 299 0.46 26.06 5.08
CA GLY A 299 0.10 27.46 4.83
C GLY A 299 1.29 28.42 4.82
N LEU A 300 2.35 28.10 5.58
CA LEU A 300 3.57 28.93 5.67
C LEU A 300 4.63 28.57 4.62
N ALA A 301 4.63 27.35 4.08
CA ALA A 301 5.55 26.92 3.01
C ALA A 301 5.04 27.19 1.58
N ALA A 302 3.78 27.65 1.45
CA ALA A 302 3.16 28.04 0.19
C ALA A 302 3.10 29.57 -0.02
N ALA A 303 3.57 30.36 0.96
CA ALA A 303 3.81 31.80 0.87
C ALA A 303 5.30 32.06 0.58
#